data_AF-A0A7S0TRB2-F1
#
_entry.id   AF-A0A7S0TRB2-F1
#
_cell.length_a   1.000
_cell.length_b   1.000
_cell.length_c   1.000
_cell.angle_alpha   90.00
_cell.angle_beta   90.00
_cell.angle_gamma   90.00
#
_symmetry.space_group_name_H-M   'P 1'
#
loop_
_entity.id
_entity.type
_entity.pdbx_description
1 polymer ?
#
loop_
_entity_poly.entity_id
_entity_poly.type
_entity_poly.pdbx_seq_one_letter_code
_entity_poly.pdbx_strand_id
1 'polypeptide(L)'
;MDEIQKIVFEIADRCQRRKVPVTDMLAAFVAKTIILENPDKFQLDRAMSQDDVEGLVSMAVTRLSKEDDPSLETLRMQVAFDAAYVERQEALEKDKAGTNRAYSLLEQSICATKLASTKDVAGMGQMHRLIIAALLTRTGQNPSNEVFQREVAAALESVLPRANLYPFTALDYADKRDRL
;
A
#
# COMPACT_ATOMS: atom_id res chain seq x y z
N MET A 1 -10.60 15.03 22.17
CA MET A 1 -10.92 13.60 22.08
C MET A 1 -12.40 13.46 21.92
N ASP A 2 -12.81 12.88 20.80
CA ASP A 2 -14.20 12.59 20.47
C ASP A 2 -14.83 11.72 21.57
N GLU A 3 -16.11 11.88 21.90
CA GLU A 3 -16.75 11.10 22.97
C GLU A 3 -16.64 9.59 22.70
N ILE A 4 -16.75 9.21 21.43
CA ILE A 4 -16.59 7.82 20.96
C ILE A 4 -15.16 7.31 21.20
N GLN A 5 -14.12 8.12 20.98
CA GLN A 5 -12.73 7.71 21.22
C GLN A 5 -12.48 7.39 22.69
N LYS A 6 -13.11 8.14 23.61
CA LYS A 6 -13.01 7.86 25.05
C LYS A 6 -13.67 6.53 25.42
N ILE A 7 -14.83 6.24 24.83
CA ILE A 7 -15.55 4.97 25.05
C ILE A 7 -14.71 3.79 24.56
N VAL A 8 -14.15 3.89 23.35
CA VAL A 8 -13.29 2.86 22.76
C VAL A 8 -12.06 2.60 23.64
N PHE A 9 -11.39 3.68 24.08
CA PHE A 9 -10.24 3.58 24.98
C PHE A 9 -10.60 2.88 26.30
N GLU A 10 -11.72 3.27 26.92
CA GLU A 10 -12.18 2.69 28.18
C GLU A 10 -12.51 1.18 28.04
N ILE A 11 -13.13 0.78 26.92
CA ILE A 11 -13.38 -0.63 26.62
C ILE A 11 -12.06 -1.41 26.49
N ALA A 12 -11.11 -0.88 25.72
CA ALA A 12 -9.81 -1.51 25.48
C ALA A 12 -9.02 -1.65 26.80
N ASP A 13 -8.94 -0.59 27.60
CA ASP A 13 -8.25 -0.57 28.89
C ASP A 13 -8.87 -1.59 29.87
N ARG A 14 -10.19 -1.65 29.99
CA ARG A 14 -10.87 -2.62 30.85
C ARG A 14 -10.67 -4.06 30.38
N CYS A 15 -10.66 -4.31 29.07
CA CYS A 15 -10.35 -5.64 28.52
C CYS A 15 -8.90 -6.03 28.80
N GLN A 16 -7.96 -5.09 28.66
CA GLN A 16 -6.55 -5.32 28.94
C GLN A 16 -6.28 -5.66 30.41
N ARG A 17 -6.95 -4.96 31.35
CA ARG A 17 -6.92 -5.30 32.78
C ARG A 17 -7.44 -6.72 33.08
N ARG A 18 -8.35 -7.23 32.25
CA ARG A 18 -8.86 -8.62 32.30
C ARG A 18 -8.03 -9.61 31.48
N LYS A 19 -6.89 -9.19 30.92
CA LYS A 19 -6.02 -9.99 30.04
C LYS A 19 -6.69 -10.48 28.76
N VAL A 20 -7.72 -9.78 28.29
CA VAL A 20 -8.34 -10.03 26.99
C VAL A 20 -7.70 -9.08 25.97
N PRO A 21 -6.93 -9.60 24.98
CA PRO A 21 -6.31 -8.76 23.97
C PRO A 21 -7.37 -8.21 23.02
N VAL A 22 -7.52 -6.88 23.00
CA VAL A 22 -8.50 -6.18 22.18
C VAL A 22 -7.81 -4.97 21.53
N THR A 23 -7.98 -4.83 20.21
CA THR A 23 -7.53 -3.63 19.49
C THR A 23 -8.62 -2.55 19.55
N ASP A 24 -8.23 -1.28 19.41
CA ASP A 24 -9.18 -0.16 19.37
C ASP A 24 -10.25 -0.35 18.29
N MET A 25 -9.86 -0.90 17.13
CA MET A 25 -10.78 -1.22 16.05
C MET A 25 -11.81 -2.27 16.49
N LEU A 26 -11.38 -3.34 17.15
CA LEU A 26 -12.27 -4.38 17.67
C LEU A 26 -13.23 -3.83 18.73
N ALA A 27 -12.73 -3.01 19.65
CA ALA A 27 -13.55 -2.33 20.66
C ALA A 27 -14.60 -1.41 20.02
N ALA A 28 -14.21 -0.62 19.01
CA ALA A 28 -15.13 0.24 18.28
C ALA A 28 -16.21 -0.54 17.53
N PHE A 29 -15.85 -1.64 16.87
CA PHE A 29 -16.81 -2.51 16.19
C PHE A 29 -17.81 -3.11 17.19
N VAL A 30 -17.35 -3.68 18.31
CA VAL A 30 -18.24 -4.24 19.33
C VAL A 30 -19.17 -3.19 19.93
N ALA A 31 -18.64 -2.00 20.26
CA ALA A 31 -19.46 -0.90 20.76
C ALA A 31 -20.56 -0.52 19.76
N LYS A 32 -20.21 -0.37 18.47
CA LYS A 32 -21.16 -0.07 17.39
C LYS A 32 -22.22 -1.17 17.24
N THR A 33 -21.82 -2.45 17.29
CA THR A 33 -22.76 -3.57 17.23
C THR A 33 -23.75 -3.53 18.39
N ILE A 34 -23.28 -3.26 19.61
CA ILE A 34 -24.16 -3.18 20.80
C ILE A 34 -25.14 -2.01 20.69
N ILE A 35 -24.70 -0.85 20.20
CA ILE A 35 -25.57 0.29 19.95
C ILE A 35 -26.69 -0.09 18.97
N LEU A 36 -26.34 -0.75 17.86
CA LEU A 36 -27.31 -1.19 16.84
C LEU A 36 -28.26 -2.28 17.34
N GLU A 37 -27.81 -3.17 18.22
CA GLU A 37 -28.64 -4.21 18.83
C GLU A 37 -29.59 -3.66 19.92
N ASN A 38 -29.33 -2.46 20.46
CA ASN A 38 -30.11 -1.87 21.54
C ASN A 38 -30.60 -0.45 21.19
N PRO A 39 -31.43 -0.29 20.13
CA PRO A 39 -31.84 1.02 19.63
C PRO A 39 -32.70 1.82 20.62
N ASP A 40 -33.44 1.14 21.49
CA ASP A 40 -34.25 1.77 22.53
C ASP A 40 -33.41 2.36 23.67
N LYS A 41 -32.19 1.84 23.87
CA LYS A 41 -31.28 2.23 24.95
C LYS A 41 -30.21 3.21 24.47
N PHE A 42 -29.69 3.02 23.27
CA PHE A 42 -28.60 3.84 22.72
C PHE A 42 -29.07 4.53 21.44
N GLN A 43 -29.41 5.82 21.54
CA GLN A 43 -29.79 6.64 20.40
C GLN A 43 -28.54 7.31 19.82
N LEU A 44 -28.20 6.98 18.57
CA LEU A 44 -27.02 7.53 17.87
C LEU A 44 -27.04 9.06 17.71
N ASP A 45 -28.25 9.66 17.67
CA ASP A 45 -28.44 11.09 17.41
C ASP A 45 -28.52 11.94 18.69
N ARG A 46 -28.40 11.33 19.87
CA ARG A 46 -28.46 12.01 21.17
C ARG A 46 -27.16 11.83 21.93
N ALA A 47 -26.70 12.87 22.62
CA ALA A 47 -25.59 12.78 23.55
C ALA A 47 -25.88 11.71 24.61
N MET A 48 -24.98 10.74 24.76
CA MET A 48 -25.12 9.64 25.72
C MET A 48 -24.97 10.18 27.14
N SER A 49 -25.81 9.72 28.07
CA SER A 49 -25.59 10.00 29.49
C SER A 49 -24.38 9.23 30.01
N GLN A 50 -23.82 9.63 31.15
CA GLN A 50 -22.73 8.87 31.78
C GLN A 50 -23.14 7.42 32.11
N ASP A 51 -24.40 7.20 32.50
CA ASP A 51 -24.93 5.87 32.79
C ASP A 51 -25.03 5.02 31.51
N ASP A 52 -25.38 5.63 30.38
CA ASP A 52 -25.42 4.95 29.08
C ASP A 52 -24.01 4.56 28.63
N VAL A 53 -23.04 5.46 28.82
CA VAL A 53 -21.62 5.18 28.51
C VAL A 53 -21.11 4.01 29.34
N GLU A 54 -21.31 4.03 30.66
CA GLU A 54 -20.89 2.95 31.54
C GLU A 54 -21.60 1.64 31.20
N GLY A 55 -22.89 1.69 30.87
CA GLY A 55 -23.67 0.55 30.40
C GLY A 55 -23.12 -0.05 29.10
N LEU A 56 -22.81 0.79 28.11
CA LEU A 56 -22.22 0.37 26.83
C LEU A 56 -20.84 -0.27 27.05
N VAL A 57 -19.97 0.37 27.84
CA VAL A 57 -18.64 -0.14 28.16
C VAL A 57 -18.75 -1.51 28.84
N SER A 58 -19.63 -1.64 29.84
CA SER A 58 -19.83 -2.90 30.56
C SER A 58 -20.33 -4.03 29.65
N MET A 59 -21.29 -3.74 28.77
CA MET A 59 -21.80 -4.71 27.79
C MET A 59 -20.71 -5.11 26.78
N ALA A 60 -19.91 -4.16 26.30
CA ALA A 60 -18.82 -4.41 25.37
C ALA A 60 -17.73 -5.28 25.99
N VAL A 61 -17.25 -4.93 27.19
CA VAL A 61 -16.24 -5.72 27.92
C VAL A 61 -16.77 -7.13 28.20
N THR A 62 -18.03 -7.26 28.59
CA THR A 62 -18.65 -8.57 28.83
C THR A 62 -18.71 -9.42 27.56
N ARG A 63 -19.10 -8.84 26.42
CA ARG A 63 -19.11 -9.54 25.13
C ARG A 63 -17.71 -9.93 24.68
N LEU A 64 -16.73 -9.03 24.80
CA LEU A 64 -15.33 -9.26 24.43
C LEU A 64 -14.65 -10.33 25.29
N SER A 65 -15.12 -10.51 26.53
CA SER A 65 -14.59 -11.49 27.48
C SER A 65 -15.19 -12.89 27.31
N LYS A 66 -16.11 -13.11 26.38
CA LYS A 66 -16.68 -14.44 26.14
C LYS A 66 -15.63 -15.36 25.51
N GLU A 67 -15.44 -16.51 26.14
CA GLU A 67 -14.73 -17.65 25.56
C GLU A 67 -15.71 -18.47 24.70
N ASP A 68 -15.20 -19.12 23.65
CA ASP A 68 -15.98 -20.00 22.76
C ASP A 68 -17.23 -19.36 22.12
N ASP A 69 -17.16 -18.07 21.75
CA ASP A 69 -18.22 -17.39 20.99
C ASP A 69 -17.86 -17.29 19.49
N PRO A 70 -18.51 -18.07 18.59
CA PRO A 70 -18.16 -18.08 17.16
C PRO A 70 -18.40 -16.74 16.45
N SER A 71 -19.38 -15.96 16.92
CA SER A 71 -19.66 -14.63 16.37
C SER A 71 -18.52 -13.67 16.68
N LEU A 72 -18.02 -13.70 17.92
CA LEU A 72 -16.89 -12.90 18.35
C LEU A 72 -15.60 -13.29 17.62
N GLU A 73 -15.35 -14.59 17.43
CA GLU A 73 -14.15 -15.04 16.72
C GLU A 73 -14.18 -14.62 15.23
N THR A 74 -15.36 -14.67 14.61
CA THR A 74 -15.55 -14.15 13.25
C THR A 74 -15.27 -12.65 13.19
N LEU A 75 -15.74 -11.88 14.18
CA LEU A 75 -15.48 -10.45 14.27
C LEU A 75 -13.98 -10.15 14.44
N ARG A 76 -13.27 -10.90 15.31
CA ARG A 76 -11.82 -10.77 15.49
C ARG A 76 -11.07 -11.01 14.18
N MET A 77 -11.43 -12.07 13.45
CA MET A 77 -10.82 -12.41 12.18
C MET A 77 -11.05 -11.31 11.12
N GLN A 78 -12.26 -10.74 11.05
CA GLN A 78 -12.58 -9.65 10.13
C GLN A 78 -11.77 -8.39 10.45
N VAL A 79 -11.72 -7.98 11.72
CA VAL A 79 -10.94 -6.81 12.15
C VAL A 79 -9.45 -7.00 11.88
N ALA A 80 -8.92 -8.19 12.16
CA ALA A 80 -7.52 -8.52 11.86
C ALA A 80 -7.23 -8.46 10.36
N PHE A 81 -8.15 -8.97 9.53
CA PHE A 81 -8.04 -8.90 8.08
C PHE A 81 -8.07 -7.46 7.58
N ASP A 82 -9.02 -6.63 8.04
CA ASP A 82 -9.15 -5.24 7.61
C ASP A 82 -7.90 -4.43 7.97
N ALA A 83 -7.37 -4.61 9.18
CA ALA A 83 -6.13 -3.96 9.61
C ALA A 83 -4.94 -4.37 8.73
N ALA A 84 -4.75 -5.67 8.49
CA ALA A 84 -3.67 -6.17 7.65
C ALA A 84 -3.84 -5.76 6.17
N TYR A 85 -5.09 -5.67 5.69
CA TYR A 85 -5.39 -5.25 4.33
C TYR A 85 -5.02 -3.78 4.10
N VAL A 86 -5.38 -2.88 5.02
CA VAL A 86 -5.04 -1.46 4.94
C VAL A 86 -3.51 -1.28 4.94
N GLU A 87 -2.81 -1.93 5.88
CA GLU A 87 -1.34 -1.87 5.93
C GLU A 87 -0.71 -2.38 4.63
N ARG A 88 -1.20 -3.51 4.10
CA ARG A 88 -0.70 -4.08 2.85
C ARG A 88 -0.97 -3.16 1.66
N GLN A 89 -2.13 -2.52 1.61
CA GLN A 89 -2.50 -1.59 0.55
C GLN A 89 -1.60 -0.36 0.58
N GLU A 90 -1.38 0.25 1.74
CA GLU A 90 -0.47 1.39 1.90
C GLU A 90 0.97 1.04 1.49
N ALA A 91 1.45 -0.15 1.89
CA ALA A 91 2.77 -0.63 1.49
C ALA A 91 2.89 -0.79 -0.04
N LEU A 92 1.87 -1.35 -0.70
CA LEU A 92 1.83 -1.49 -2.15
C LEU A 92 1.77 -0.15 -2.87
N GLU A 93 1.01 0.81 -2.36
CA GLU A 93 0.93 2.16 -2.94
C GLU A 93 2.26 2.89 -2.82
N LYS A 94 2.94 2.77 -1.67
CA LYS A 94 4.27 3.32 -1.46
C LYS A 94 5.30 2.71 -2.43
N ASP A 95 5.26 1.40 -2.62
CA ASP A 95 6.16 0.69 -3.54
C ASP A 95 5.91 1.08 -5.00
N LYS A 96 4.65 1.15 -5.42
CA LYS A 96 4.25 1.67 -6.75
C LYS A 96 4.70 3.11 -6.96
N ALA A 97 4.50 3.98 -5.97
CA ALA A 97 4.94 5.37 -6.04
C ALA A 97 6.47 5.49 -6.13
N GLY A 98 7.21 4.67 -5.38
CA GLY A 98 8.67 4.58 -5.47
C GLY A 98 9.14 4.13 -6.84
N THR A 99 8.55 3.06 -7.36
CA THR A 99 8.83 2.51 -8.69
C THR A 99 8.54 3.52 -9.80
N ASN A 100 7.37 4.20 -9.74
CA ASN A 100 7.01 5.23 -10.71
C ASN A 100 7.99 6.41 -10.69
N ARG A 101 8.42 6.87 -9.50
CA ARG A 101 9.43 7.94 -9.39
C ARG A 101 10.77 7.51 -10.00
N ALA A 102 11.24 6.30 -9.68
CA ALA A 102 12.48 5.76 -10.25
C ALA A 102 12.39 5.64 -11.78
N TYR A 103 11.27 5.13 -12.29
CA TYR A 103 11.01 5.07 -13.73
C TYR A 103 11.02 6.46 -14.37
N SER A 104 10.34 7.46 -13.80
CA SER A 104 10.32 8.82 -14.35
C SER A 104 11.72 9.45 -14.42
N LEU A 105 12.61 9.17 -13.47
CA LEU A 105 14.00 9.65 -13.52
C LEU A 105 14.80 8.99 -14.65
N LEU A 106 14.59 7.69 -14.87
CA LEU A 106 15.21 6.95 -15.98
C LEU A 106 14.67 7.43 -17.32
N GLU A 107 13.36 7.62 -17.44
CA GLU A 107 12.70 8.16 -18.63
C GLU A 107 13.27 9.54 -18.99
N GLN A 108 13.35 10.46 -18.03
CA GLN A 108 13.95 11.79 -18.24
C GLN A 108 15.40 11.69 -18.72
N SER A 109 16.19 10.78 -18.12
CA SER A 109 17.59 10.56 -18.48
C SER A 109 17.73 10.03 -19.92
N ILE A 110 16.88 9.08 -20.30
CA ILE A 110 16.84 8.51 -21.66
C ILE A 110 16.45 9.59 -22.66
N CYS A 111 15.37 10.33 -22.40
CA CYS A 111 14.87 11.35 -23.32
C CYS A 111 15.85 12.51 -23.50
N ALA A 112 16.56 12.91 -22.42
CA ALA A 112 17.58 13.96 -22.45
C ALA A 112 18.88 13.53 -23.15
N THR A 113 19.19 12.24 -23.18
CA THR A 113 20.44 11.74 -23.79
C THR A 113 20.39 11.89 -25.32
N LYS A 114 21.41 12.55 -25.88
CA LYS A 114 21.67 12.67 -27.31
C LYS A 114 23.08 12.19 -27.62
N LEU A 115 23.21 11.31 -28.62
CA LEU A 115 24.51 10.84 -29.08
C LEU A 115 25.09 11.80 -30.11
N ALA A 116 26.39 12.11 -29.99
CA ALA A 116 27.06 13.01 -30.93
C ALA A 116 27.30 12.36 -32.30
N SER A 117 27.49 11.03 -32.35
CA SER A 117 27.77 10.28 -33.56
C SER A 117 27.40 8.81 -33.41
N THR A 118 27.21 8.13 -34.53
CA THR A 118 27.07 6.66 -34.61
C THR A 118 28.30 5.90 -34.09
N LYS A 119 29.45 6.59 -33.93
CA LYS A 119 30.69 6.03 -33.38
C LYS A 119 30.80 6.16 -31.86
N ASP A 120 29.84 6.80 -31.19
CA ASP A 120 29.84 6.95 -29.72
C ASP A 120 29.42 5.65 -29.02
N VAL A 121 30.34 4.68 -28.99
CA VAL A 121 30.13 3.36 -28.40
C VAL A 121 29.84 3.46 -26.90
N ALA A 122 30.48 4.41 -26.21
CA ALA A 122 30.29 4.64 -24.78
C ALA A 122 28.87 5.14 -24.47
N GLY A 123 28.41 6.16 -25.22
CA GLY A 123 27.05 6.68 -25.11
C GLY A 123 25.99 5.66 -25.49
N MET A 124 26.20 4.87 -26.56
CA MET A 124 25.30 3.76 -26.92
C MET A 124 25.19 2.72 -25.79
N GLY A 125 26.32 2.33 -25.20
CA GLY A 125 26.34 1.40 -24.08
C GLY A 125 25.62 1.94 -22.85
N GLN A 126 25.76 3.25 -22.57
CA GLN A 126 25.02 3.92 -21.49
C GLN A 126 23.52 3.95 -21.77
N MET A 127 23.10 4.34 -22.97
CA MET A 127 21.69 4.36 -23.38
C MET A 127 21.04 2.98 -23.24
N HIS A 128 21.72 1.94 -23.73
CA HIS A 128 21.26 0.57 -23.63
C HIS A 128 21.05 0.14 -22.16
N ARG A 129 21.99 0.48 -21.26
CA ARG A 129 21.84 0.20 -19.81
C ARG A 129 20.68 0.97 -19.20
N LEU A 130 20.47 2.23 -19.57
CA LEU A 130 19.34 3.04 -19.07
C LEU A 130 18.00 2.46 -19.50
N ILE A 131 17.86 2.02 -20.75
CA ILE A 131 16.63 1.39 -21.26
C ILE A 131 16.36 0.07 -20.52
N ILE A 132 17.37 -0.78 -20.32
CA ILE A 132 17.22 -2.01 -19.53
C ILE A 132 16.77 -1.70 -18.10
N ALA A 133 17.42 -0.73 -17.45
CA ALA A 133 17.06 -0.32 -16.10
C ALA A 133 15.62 0.20 -16.03
N ALA A 134 15.18 0.98 -17.04
CA ALA A 134 13.81 1.49 -17.12
C ALA A 134 12.79 0.35 -17.28
N LEU A 135 13.06 -0.62 -18.15
CA LEU A 135 12.20 -1.80 -18.35
C LEU A 135 12.10 -2.64 -17.07
N LEU A 136 13.22 -2.93 -16.41
CA LEU A 136 13.23 -3.67 -15.15
C LEU A 136 12.45 -2.93 -14.06
N THR A 137 12.66 -1.62 -13.94
CA THR A 137 11.94 -0.77 -12.98
C THR A 137 10.44 -0.78 -13.26
N ARG A 138 10.00 -0.65 -14.52
CA ARG A 138 8.58 -0.68 -14.90
C ARG A 138 7.90 -2.01 -14.55
N THR A 139 8.64 -3.11 -14.60
CA THR A 139 8.15 -4.45 -14.22
C THR A 139 8.24 -4.76 -12.71
N GLY A 140 8.75 -3.82 -11.90
CA GLY A 140 8.98 -4.02 -10.46
C GLY A 140 10.13 -4.98 -10.14
N GLN A 141 10.98 -5.31 -11.13
CA GLN A 141 12.12 -6.18 -10.95
C GLN A 141 13.35 -5.39 -10.50
N ASN A 142 14.20 -6.00 -9.67
CA ASN A 142 15.42 -5.36 -9.20
C ASN A 142 16.38 -5.13 -10.38
N PRO A 143 16.74 -3.87 -10.71
CA PRO A 143 17.64 -3.57 -11.81
C PRO A 143 19.04 -4.14 -11.63
N SER A 144 19.45 -4.55 -10.43
CA SER A 144 20.76 -5.14 -10.13
C SER A 144 20.82 -6.66 -10.34
N ASN A 145 19.71 -7.33 -10.64
CA ASN A 145 19.71 -8.78 -10.86
C ASN A 145 20.28 -9.12 -12.24
N GLU A 146 21.42 -9.81 -12.28
CA GLU A 146 22.11 -10.16 -13.52
C GLU A 146 21.28 -11.06 -14.46
N VAL A 147 20.44 -11.95 -13.91
CA VAL A 147 19.61 -12.84 -14.73
C VAL A 147 18.61 -12.03 -15.53
N PHE A 148 17.86 -11.14 -14.86
CA PHE A 148 16.89 -10.28 -15.51
C PHE A 148 17.55 -9.27 -16.46
N GLN A 149 18.72 -8.73 -16.10
CA GLN A 149 19.47 -7.88 -17.03
C GLN A 149 19.83 -8.61 -18.32
N ARG A 150 20.28 -9.87 -18.26
CA ARG A 150 20.66 -10.64 -19.46
C ARG A 150 19.45 -10.98 -20.32
N GLU A 151 18.34 -11.39 -19.70
CA GLU A 151 17.10 -11.69 -20.42
C GLU A 151 16.52 -10.46 -21.11
N VAL A 152 16.41 -9.34 -20.39
CA VAL A 152 15.91 -8.08 -20.94
C VAL A 152 16.88 -7.54 -22.00
N ALA A 153 18.19 -7.67 -21.83
CA ALA A 153 19.16 -7.31 -22.86
C ALA A 153 18.97 -8.12 -24.15
N ALA A 154 18.78 -9.44 -24.04
CA ALA A 154 18.55 -10.29 -25.21
C ALA A 154 17.23 -9.92 -25.92
N ALA A 155 16.16 -9.66 -25.16
CA ALA A 155 14.89 -9.19 -25.71
C ALA A 155 15.03 -7.82 -26.36
N LEU A 156 15.78 -6.90 -25.75
CA LEU A 156 16.03 -5.56 -26.27
C LEU A 156 16.81 -5.60 -27.59
N GLU A 157 17.84 -6.44 -27.72
CA GLU A 157 18.58 -6.59 -28.99
C GLU A 157 17.69 -7.15 -30.12
N SER A 158 16.63 -7.90 -29.80
CA SER A 158 15.68 -8.40 -30.80
C SER A 158 14.73 -7.32 -31.33
N VAL A 159 14.35 -6.33 -30.50
CA VAL A 159 13.33 -5.32 -30.84
C VAL A 159 13.97 -3.98 -31.21
N LEU A 160 15.08 -3.63 -30.56
CA LEU A 160 15.86 -2.42 -30.78
C LEU A 160 17.36 -2.75 -30.75
N PRO A 161 17.93 -3.26 -31.85
CA PRO A 161 19.35 -3.54 -31.96
C PRO A 161 20.19 -2.28 -31.68
N ARG A 162 21.40 -2.44 -31.14
CA ARG A 162 22.32 -1.30 -30.85
C ARG A 162 22.54 -0.33 -32.01
N ALA A 163 22.57 -0.84 -33.25
CA ALA A 163 22.70 -0.01 -34.46
C ALA A 163 21.57 1.04 -34.59
N ASN A 164 20.39 0.75 -34.05
CA ASN A 164 19.21 1.60 -34.11
C ASN A 164 19.08 2.56 -32.91
N LEU A 165 20.00 2.50 -31.94
CA LEU A 165 20.01 3.44 -30.81
C LEU A 165 20.33 4.88 -31.23
N TYR A 166 21.20 5.08 -32.23
CA TYR A 166 21.51 6.42 -32.70
C TYR A 166 20.29 7.14 -33.31
N PRO A 167 19.56 6.54 -34.28
CA PRO A 167 18.28 7.09 -34.74
C PRO A 167 17.28 7.38 -33.62
N PHE A 168 17.16 6.48 -32.63
CA PHE A 168 16.30 6.70 -31.47
C PHE A 168 16.72 7.95 -30.67
N THR A 169 18.01 8.19 -30.48
CA THR A 169 18.50 9.38 -29.74
C THR A 169 18.27 10.70 -30.49
N ALA A 170 18.10 10.64 -31.81
CA ALA A 170 17.85 11.80 -32.66
C ALA A 170 16.40 12.27 -32.65
N LEU A 171 15.47 11.42 -32.18
CA LEU A 171 14.07 11.79 -31.96
C LEU A 171 13.95 12.93 -30.94
N ASP A 172 12.84 13.66 -31.00
CA ASP A 172 12.54 14.67 -30.00
C ASP A 172 12.12 14.02 -28.65
N TYR A 173 11.95 14.84 -27.61
CA TYR A 173 11.64 14.32 -26.29
C TYR A 173 10.28 13.58 -26.26
N ALA A 174 9.28 14.09 -26.98
CA ALA A 174 7.93 13.53 -26.97
C ALA A 174 7.90 12.17 -27.69
N ASP A 175 8.53 12.08 -28.87
CA ASP A 175 8.64 10.87 -29.66
C ASP A 175 9.42 9.76 -28.94
N LYS A 176 10.48 10.13 -28.20
CA LYS A 176 11.21 9.15 -27.37
C LYS A 176 10.33 8.58 -26.27
N ARG A 177 9.57 9.44 -25.58
CA ARG A 177 8.68 9.04 -24.50
C ARG A 177 7.56 8.15 -25.00
N ASP A 178 6.98 8.45 -26.16
CA ASP A 178 5.89 7.66 -26.74
C ASP A 178 6.35 6.27 -27.22
N ARG A 179 7.65 6.10 -27.48
CA ARG A 179 8.27 4.82 -27.89
C ARG A 179 8.85 4.00 -26.72
N LEU A 180 8.77 4.50 -25.48
CA LEU A 180 9.28 3.89 -24.25
C LEU A 180 8.19 3.12 -23.46
#